data_AF-A0A3M7EXC4-F1
#
_entry.id   AF-A0A3M7EXC4-F1
#
_cell.length_a   1.000
_cell.length_b   1.000
_cell.length_c   1.000
_cell.angle_alpha   90.00
_cell.angle_beta   90.00
_cell.angle_gamma   90.00
#
_symmetry.space_group_name_H-M   'P 1'
#
loop_
_entity.id
_entity.type
_entity.pdbx_description
1 polymer ?
#
loop_
_entity_poly.entity_id
_entity_poly.type
_entity_poly.pdbx_seq_one_letter_code
_entity_poly.pdbx_strand_id
1 'polypeptide(L)'
;MSTTEAGNTSQTPFYDASETGGSAPTAPQDRTLPPESEQQASEAIPDSANLPFPGGAPTETFHVKNGGWGWKNSYVYLDEDGNSPAFFADCSQLKRLPDLVVYRGSNEQSEILGGATFRRSKDSKLLLGADASEWANYQEDSLLKDEVFELIPDGRSVYLMSIPASANASQGGRQVKWERTKSAEHGVRGLGKYPCCSKTMYNYLITDQANDKVLGVYLQHPKVTFTRRGKLVLRADVDQQMKDCLLLAGLTLAEKARRRAAQIAAGATAGSQAGAFAGVY
;
A
#
# COMPACT_ATOMS: atom_id res chain seq x y z
N MET A 1 -13.91 -64.45 11.04
CA MET A 1 -15.12 -65.29 10.88
C MET A 1 -16.30 -64.45 11.35
N SER A 2 -17.39 -64.21 10.63
CA SER A 2 -17.79 -64.49 9.25
C SER A 2 -18.98 -63.56 8.95
N THR A 3 -19.01 -63.00 7.73
CA THR A 3 -20.14 -62.79 6.78
C THR A 3 -21.59 -62.72 7.31
N THR A 4 -22.55 -61.96 6.77
CA THR A 4 -23.03 -61.89 5.36
C THR A 4 -24.15 -60.79 5.30
N GLU A 5 -24.17 -59.88 4.31
CA GLU A 5 -25.07 -59.81 3.12
C GLU A 5 -26.60 -59.81 3.40
N ALA A 6 -27.32 -58.72 3.09
CA ALA A 6 -27.93 -58.31 1.80
C ALA A 6 -29.36 -58.87 1.60
N GLY A 7 -30.32 -58.01 1.25
CA GLY A 7 -31.72 -58.40 1.03
C GLY A 7 -32.62 -57.27 0.54
N ASN A 8 -32.60 -57.10 -0.78
CA ASN A 8 -33.39 -56.20 -1.62
C ASN A 8 -34.89 -56.56 -1.62
N THR A 9 -35.81 -55.59 -1.69
CA THR A 9 -37.13 -55.79 -2.35
C THR A 9 -37.71 -54.47 -2.84
N SER A 10 -37.81 -54.37 -4.17
CA SER A 10 -38.49 -53.36 -4.95
C SER A 10 -40.00 -53.34 -4.73
N GLN A 11 -40.63 -52.16 -4.80
CA GLN A 11 -41.92 -51.97 -5.47
C GLN A 11 -42.15 -50.47 -5.78
N THR A 12 -42.16 -50.15 -7.06
CA THR A 12 -42.87 -49.02 -7.69
C THR A 12 -43.77 -49.63 -8.78
N PRO A 13 -44.73 -48.92 -9.42
CA PRO A 13 -45.14 -47.53 -9.26
C PRO A 13 -46.69 -47.35 -9.14
N PHE A 14 -47.14 -46.15 -8.77
CA PHE A 14 -48.40 -45.63 -9.30
C PHE A 14 -48.11 -44.29 -9.97
N TYR A 15 -48.23 -44.31 -11.30
CA TYR A 15 -48.35 -43.14 -12.16
C TYR A 15 -49.75 -42.56 -11.96
N ASP A 16 -49.84 -41.25 -11.73
CA ASP A 16 -50.95 -40.48 -12.26
C ASP A 16 -50.37 -39.30 -13.06
N ALA A 17 -50.84 -39.20 -14.29
CA ALA A 17 -50.42 -38.27 -15.30
C ALA A 17 -51.55 -37.27 -15.50
N SER A 18 -51.27 -35.98 -15.29
CA SER A 18 -51.99 -34.92 -15.99
C SER A 18 -51.11 -33.70 -16.14
N GLU A 19 -50.95 -33.33 -17.40
CA GLU A 19 -50.07 -32.32 -17.97
C GLU A 19 -50.55 -30.90 -17.63
N THR A 20 -49.62 -29.98 -17.40
CA THR A 20 -49.60 -28.67 -18.09
C THR A 20 -48.18 -28.11 -18.02
N GLY A 21 -47.67 -27.70 -19.18
CA GLY A 21 -46.28 -27.30 -19.36
C GLY A 21 -45.90 -25.95 -18.74
N GLY A 22 -44.60 -25.76 -18.60
CA GLY A 22 -44.02 -24.49 -18.20
C GLY A 22 -42.56 -24.67 -17.82
N SER A 23 -41.66 -24.44 -18.78
CA SER A 23 -40.22 -24.45 -18.61
C SER A 23 -39.77 -23.64 -17.39
N ALA A 24 -38.95 -24.25 -16.52
CA ALA A 24 -38.25 -23.55 -15.46
C ALA A 24 -37.25 -22.55 -16.06
N PRO A 25 -37.06 -21.34 -15.47
CA PRO A 25 -36.11 -20.37 -16.00
C PRO A 25 -34.68 -20.81 -15.68
N THR A 26 -33.93 -21.10 -16.75
CA THR A 26 -32.48 -21.23 -16.71
C THR A 26 -31.87 -19.91 -16.22
N ALA A 27 -31.15 -19.96 -15.10
CA ALA A 27 -30.34 -18.85 -14.64
C ALA A 27 -29.32 -18.46 -15.72
N PRO A 28 -29.17 -17.18 -16.12
CA PRO A 28 -28.13 -16.81 -17.05
C PRO A 28 -26.78 -16.81 -16.32
N GLN A 29 -25.94 -17.78 -16.70
CA GLN A 29 -24.50 -17.75 -16.51
C GLN A 29 -23.90 -16.55 -17.26
N ASP A 30 -22.79 -16.05 -16.72
CA ASP A 30 -21.76 -15.24 -17.39
C ASP A 30 -22.22 -13.95 -18.07
N ARG A 31 -22.46 -12.92 -17.24
CA ARG A 31 -22.08 -11.56 -17.63
C ARG A 31 -20.61 -11.35 -17.35
N THR A 32 -19.77 -11.81 -18.26
CA THR A 32 -18.40 -11.30 -18.40
C THR A 32 -18.53 -9.81 -18.72
N LEU A 33 -18.06 -8.95 -17.82
CA LEU A 33 -17.94 -7.52 -18.09
C LEU A 33 -17.06 -7.35 -19.34
N PRO A 34 -17.39 -6.41 -20.26
CA PRO A 34 -16.59 -6.20 -21.44
C PRO A 34 -15.16 -5.84 -21.06
N PRO A 35 -14.13 -6.36 -21.75
CA PRO A 35 -12.71 -6.13 -21.43
C PRO A 35 -12.32 -4.64 -21.48
N GLU A 36 -13.11 -3.81 -22.14
CA GLU A 36 -12.94 -2.35 -22.18
C GLU A 36 -13.15 -1.68 -20.80
N SER A 37 -13.98 -2.25 -19.92
CA SER A 37 -14.22 -1.70 -18.57
C SER A 37 -13.00 -1.84 -17.66
N GLU A 38 -12.27 -2.94 -17.78
CA GLU A 38 -11.05 -3.19 -16.98
C GLU A 38 -9.86 -2.39 -17.51
N GLN A 39 -9.78 -2.18 -18.83
CA GLN A 39 -8.79 -1.28 -19.43
C GLN A 39 -9.03 0.18 -19.07
N GLN A 40 -10.28 0.67 -19.10
CA GLN A 40 -10.61 2.04 -18.68
C GLN A 40 -10.34 2.28 -17.19
N ALA A 41 -10.62 1.31 -16.33
CA ALA A 41 -10.27 1.37 -14.90
C ALA A 41 -8.74 1.33 -14.64
N SER A 42 -7.95 0.90 -15.62
CA SER A 42 -6.48 0.82 -15.53
C SER A 42 -5.75 2.04 -16.11
N GLU A 43 -6.46 2.90 -16.86
CA GLU A 43 -5.89 4.08 -17.53
C GLU A 43 -6.28 5.41 -16.88
N ALA A 44 -7.45 5.50 -16.24
CA ALA A 44 -7.81 6.68 -15.47
C ALA A 44 -7.09 6.66 -14.11
N ILE A 45 -6.07 7.50 -13.95
CA ILE A 45 -5.71 7.99 -12.62
C ILE A 45 -6.99 8.68 -12.11
N PRO A 46 -7.54 8.29 -10.95
CA PRO A 46 -8.81 8.83 -10.52
C PRO A 46 -8.69 10.34 -10.33
N ASP A 47 -9.60 11.05 -11.00
CA ASP A 47 -9.91 12.44 -10.74
C ASP A 47 -10.37 12.62 -9.28
N SER A 48 -10.21 13.85 -8.78
CA SER A 48 -10.51 14.24 -7.40
C SER A 48 -11.91 13.82 -6.89
N ALA A 49 -12.85 13.52 -7.79
CA ALA A 49 -14.23 13.12 -7.51
C ALA A 49 -14.38 11.82 -6.68
N ASN A 50 -13.39 10.91 -6.71
CA ASN A 50 -13.46 9.63 -5.98
C ASN A 50 -12.67 9.62 -4.66
N LEU A 51 -12.15 10.76 -4.21
CA LEU A 51 -11.41 10.81 -2.96
C LEU A 51 -12.37 10.80 -1.75
N PRO A 52 -11.99 10.17 -0.62
CA PRO A 52 -12.80 10.07 0.60
C PRO A 52 -12.86 11.39 1.40
N PHE A 53 -12.56 12.52 0.76
CA PHE A 53 -12.67 13.83 1.38
C PHE A 53 -14.11 14.36 1.25
N PRO A 54 -14.56 15.22 2.19
CA PRO A 54 -15.77 16.01 1.99
C PRO A 54 -15.69 16.78 0.66
N GLY A 55 -16.83 16.92 -0.04
CA GLY A 55 -16.87 17.63 -1.32
C GLY A 55 -16.32 19.05 -1.19
N GLY A 56 -15.38 19.42 -2.08
CA GLY A 56 -14.74 20.74 -2.08
C GLY A 56 -13.66 20.96 -1.01
N ALA A 57 -13.30 19.94 -0.22
CA ALA A 57 -12.19 20.07 0.72
C ALA A 57 -10.87 20.32 -0.04
N PRO A 58 -10.09 21.35 0.32
CA PRO A 58 -8.81 21.61 -0.33
C PRO A 58 -7.83 20.49 -0.01
N THR A 59 -7.06 20.07 -1.02
CA THR A 59 -6.09 18.98 -0.93
C THR A 59 -4.73 19.39 -1.48
N GLU A 60 -3.69 18.75 -0.99
CA GLU A 60 -2.33 18.85 -1.50
C GLU A 60 -1.86 17.48 -1.96
N THR A 61 -1.26 17.40 -3.15
CA THR A 61 -0.88 16.13 -3.76
C THR A 61 0.62 16.04 -3.91
N PHE A 62 1.19 14.93 -3.45
CA PHE A 62 2.61 14.59 -3.55
C PHE A 62 2.75 13.43 -4.53
N HIS A 63 3.14 13.73 -5.76
CA HIS A 63 3.38 12.74 -6.82
C HIS A 63 4.74 12.08 -6.62
N VAL A 64 4.74 10.77 -6.38
CA VAL A 64 5.94 9.97 -6.18
C VAL A 64 6.34 9.33 -7.51
N LYS A 65 7.53 9.66 -7.98
CA LYS A 65 8.16 9.12 -9.20
C LYS A 65 9.40 8.31 -8.79
N ASN A 66 9.70 7.23 -9.52
CA ASN A 66 10.95 6.50 -9.28
C ASN A 66 12.13 7.33 -9.80
N GLY A 67 13.28 7.19 -9.15
CA GLY A 67 14.48 7.95 -9.43
C GLY A 67 15.74 7.09 -9.48
N GLY A 68 16.73 7.54 -10.25
CA GLY A 68 18.06 6.96 -10.32
C GLY A 68 18.16 5.61 -11.05
N TRP A 69 19.40 5.14 -11.21
CA TRP A 69 19.72 3.87 -11.86
C TRP A 69 19.18 2.68 -11.05
N GLY A 70 18.31 1.87 -11.66
CA GLY A 70 17.70 0.70 -11.01
C GLY A 70 16.52 1.00 -10.09
N TRP A 71 15.87 2.16 -10.25
CA TRP A 71 14.63 2.55 -9.53
C TRP A 71 14.79 2.51 -8.01
N LYS A 72 15.95 2.98 -7.56
CA LYS A 72 16.36 2.85 -6.16
C LYS A 72 15.84 4.01 -5.35
N ASN A 73 15.82 5.21 -5.93
CA ASN A 73 15.48 6.43 -5.24
C ASN A 73 14.07 6.87 -5.63
N SER A 74 13.55 7.90 -4.98
CA SER A 74 12.27 8.48 -5.36
C SER A 74 12.32 9.99 -5.35
N TYR A 75 11.59 10.57 -6.29
CA TYR A 75 11.39 12.01 -6.39
C TYR A 75 9.93 12.30 -6.10
N VAL A 76 9.68 13.32 -5.30
CA VAL A 76 8.34 13.75 -4.92
C VAL A 76 8.08 15.14 -5.48
N TYR A 77 6.97 15.31 -6.18
CA TYR A 77 6.54 16.57 -6.80
C TYR A 77 5.20 17.01 -6.19
N LEU A 78 5.01 18.31 -5.98
CA LEU A 78 3.75 18.87 -5.44
C LEU A 78 2.62 18.98 -6.49
N ASP A 79 2.98 18.82 -7.77
CA ASP A 79 2.07 18.85 -8.91
C ASP A 79 2.57 17.89 -10.00
N GLU A 80 1.69 17.42 -10.88
CA GLU A 80 2.03 16.51 -11.98
C GLU A 80 3.05 17.14 -12.93
N ASP A 81 2.87 18.43 -13.21
CA ASP A 81 3.66 19.25 -14.14
C ASP A 81 4.86 19.95 -13.47
N GLY A 82 5.15 19.62 -12.21
CA GLY A 82 6.28 20.21 -11.49
C GLY A 82 7.61 20.01 -12.23
N ASN A 83 8.28 21.11 -12.57
CA ASN A 83 9.58 21.09 -13.25
C ASN A 83 10.73 20.62 -12.35
N SER A 84 10.54 20.64 -11.03
CA SER A 84 11.55 20.23 -10.05
C SER A 84 10.91 19.45 -8.90
N PRO A 85 11.56 18.39 -8.40
CA PRO A 85 11.07 17.67 -7.24
C PRO A 85 11.20 18.53 -5.97
N ALA A 86 10.13 18.52 -5.17
CA ALA A 86 10.10 19.13 -3.84
C ALA A 86 10.83 18.28 -2.80
N PHE A 87 10.86 16.96 -3.00
CA PHE A 87 11.61 16.05 -2.12
C PHE A 87 12.35 14.97 -2.91
N PHE A 88 13.46 14.55 -2.32
CA PHE A 88 14.29 13.47 -2.81
C PHE A 88 14.44 12.41 -1.71
N ALA A 89 14.13 11.17 -2.04
CA ALA A 89 14.17 10.02 -1.16
C ALA A 89 15.29 9.08 -1.60
N ASP A 90 16.40 9.09 -0.85
CA ASP A 90 17.51 8.16 -1.05
C ASP A 90 17.27 6.86 -0.29
N CYS A 91 17.29 5.73 -1.00
CA CYS A 91 17.05 4.42 -0.40
C CYS A 91 18.34 3.60 -0.38
N SER A 92 18.96 3.49 0.80
CA SER A 92 20.13 2.64 1.02
C SER A 92 19.82 1.18 0.69
N GLN A 93 20.58 0.57 -0.23
CA GLN A 93 20.50 -0.87 -0.53
C GLN A 93 21.51 -1.71 0.25
N LEU A 94 22.60 -1.11 0.73
CA LEU A 94 23.62 -1.79 1.51
C LEU A 94 23.17 -1.93 2.97
N LYS A 95 23.87 -2.72 3.78
CA LYS A 95 23.59 -2.88 5.23
C LYS A 95 23.88 -1.62 6.06
N ARG A 96 23.92 -0.44 5.44
CA ARG A 96 24.02 0.86 6.09
C ARG A 96 22.61 1.33 6.43
N LEU A 97 22.43 1.73 7.68
CA LEU A 97 21.24 2.44 8.12
C LEU A 97 21.53 3.96 8.05
N PRO A 98 20.50 4.81 7.86
CA PRO A 98 19.08 4.49 7.69
C PRO A 98 18.74 3.79 6.36
N ASP A 99 17.58 3.13 6.30
CA ASP A 99 17.12 2.45 5.08
C ASP A 99 16.60 3.41 4.01
N LEU A 100 16.12 4.57 4.46
CA LEU A 100 15.57 5.67 3.67
C LEU A 100 15.96 6.98 4.34
N VAL A 101 16.44 7.96 3.57
CA VAL A 101 16.57 9.36 3.97
C VAL A 101 15.79 10.22 2.99
N VAL A 102 15.03 11.18 3.51
CA VAL A 102 14.24 12.12 2.71
C VAL A 102 14.80 13.52 2.90
N TYR A 103 15.03 14.19 1.79
CA TYR A 103 15.59 15.53 1.69
C TYR A 103 14.54 16.49 1.10
N ARG A 104 14.49 17.73 1.60
CA ARG A 104 13.66 18.84 1.08
C ARG A 104 14.33 19.47 -0.14
N GLY A 105 14.28 18.78 -1.26
CA GLY A 105 14.79 19.27 -2.53
C GLY A 105 14.99 18.14 -3.52
N SER A 106 15.93 18.32 -4.45
CA SER A 106 16.14 17.40 -5.56
C SER A 106 17.28 16.41 -5.36
N ASN A 107 18.04 16.53 -4.27
CA ASN A 107 19.26 15.77 -4.04
C ASN A 107 19.65 15.69 -2.55
N GLU A 108 20.74 14.98 -2.27
CA GLU A 108 21.29 14.75 -0.92
C GLU A 108 21.94 15.99 -0.29
N GLN A 109 22.19 17.05 -1.09
CA GLN A 109 22.74 18.32 -0.59
C GLN A 109 21.66 19.21 0.04
N SER A 110 20.39 18.84 -0.09
CA SER A 110 19.27 19.60 0.45
C SER A 110 19.07 19.30 1.95
N GLU A 111 18.26 20.11 2.64
CA GLU A 111 17.94 19.89 4.05
C GLU A 111 17.28 18.52 4.27
N ILE A 112 17.66 17.80 5.33
CA ILE A 112 17.04 16.51 5.64
C ILE A 112 15.66 16.76 6.28
N LEU A 113 14.62 16.20 5.66
CA LEU A 113 13.28 16.14 6.24
C LEU A 113 13.21 15.08 7.34
N GLY A 114 13.79 13.91 7.09
CA GLY A 114 13.71 12.77 8.00
C GLY A 114 14.27 11.48 7.42
N GLY A 115 14.17 10.40 8.17
CA GLY A 115 14.73 9.11 7.82
C GLY A 115 13.98 7.95 8.46
N ALA A 116 14.13 6.76 7.89
CA ALA A 116 13.44 5.56 8.35
C ALA A 116 14.35 4.33 8.37
N THR A 117 14.13 3.46 9.35
CA THR A 117 14.73 2.11 9.44
C THR A 117 13.63 1.06 9.52
N PHE A 118 13.70 0.04 8.65
CA PHE A 118 12.61 -0.94 8.50
C PHE A 118 13.03 -2.28 7.90
N ARG A 119 14.30 -2.48 7.51
CA ARG A 119 14.74 -3.70 6.85
C ARG A 119 14.83 -4.91 7.79
N ARG A 120 15.17 -4.66 9.06
CA ARG A 120 15.39 -5.72 10.06
C ARG A 120 14.22 -5.93 11.02
N SER A 121 13.20 -5.07 10.96
CA SER A 121 12.01 -5.17 11.82
C SER A 121 10.72 -5.22 11.01
N LYS A 122 9.69 -5.84 11.60
CA LYS A 122 8.32 -5.73 11.12
C LYS A 122 7.81 -4.30 11.26
N ASP A 123 8.26 -3.62 12.30
CA ASP A 123 7.98 -2.22 12.58
C ASP A 123 8.89 -1.36 11.72
N SER A 124 8.55 -0.09 11.60
CA SER A 124 9.42 0.89 10.97
C SER A 124 9.62 2.01 11.96
N LYS A 125 10.87 2.37 12.24
CA LYS A 125 11.22 3.50 13.09
C LYS A 125 11.48 4.70 12.20
N LEU A 126 10.88 5.83 12.51
CA LEU A 126 10.94 7.06 11.73
C LEU A 126 11.43 8.21 12.62
N LEU A 127 12.22 9.10 12.06
CA LEU A 127 12.71 10.30 12.71
C LEU A 127 12.62 11.49 11.75
N LEU A 128 12.18 12.64 12.25
CA LEU A 128 12.21 13.91 11.50
C LEU A 128 13.47 14.71 11.83
N GLY A 129 13.88 15.59 10.92
CA GLY A 129 14.94 16.57 11.14
C GLY A 129 16.33 16.11 10.72
N ALA A 130 17.32 17.01 10.92
CA ALA A 130 18.68 16.88 10.41
C ALA A 130 19.41 15.62 10.90
N ASP A 131 19.17 15.21 12.14
CA ASP A 131 19.81 14.05 12.76
C ASP A 131 19.32 12.72 12.16
N ALA A 132 18.31 12.76 11.28
CA ALA A 132 17.70 11.59 10.69
C ALA A 132 18.57 10.85 9.63
N SER A 133 19.70 11.42 9.23
CA SER A 133 20.71 10.70 8.43
C SER A 133 21.68 9.89 9.30
N GLU A 134 21.89 10.29 10.55
CA GLU A 134 22.90 9.72 11.45
C GLU A 134 22.31 8.83 12.53
N TRP A 135 21.07 9.07 12.98
CA TRP A 135 20.41 8.35 14.08
C TRP A 135 20.43 6.83 13.96
N ALA A 136 20.45 6.33 12.73
CA ALA A 136 20.42 4.90 12.49
C ALA A 136 21.77 4.20 12.77
N ASN A 137 22.84 5.00 12.94
CA ASN A 137 24.13 4.56 13.45
C ASN A 137 24.23 4.69 14.98
N TYR A 138 23.34 5.47 15.61
CA TYR A 138 23.23 5.50 17.05
C TYR A 138 22.48 4.25 17.50
N GLN A 139 23.15 3.43 18.31
CA GLN A 139 22.55 2.23 18.90
C GLN A 139 21.22 2.59 19.57
N GLU A 140 20.28 1.62 19.58
CA GLU A 140 18.90 1.75 20.07
C GLU A 140 18.75 2.31 21.50
N ASP A 141 19.83 2.55 22.24
CA ASP A 141 19.86 3.10 23.60
C ASP A 141 20.20 4.59 23.72
N SER A 142 20.36 5.31 22.61
CA SER A 142 20.64 6.76 22.64
C SER A 142 19.39 7.63 22.86
N LEU A 143 19.62 8.84 23.36
CA LEU A 143 18.72 9.94 23.79
C LEU A 143 17.60 10.35 22.80
N LEU A 144 17.54 9.76 21.62
CA LEU A 144 16.58 10.08 20.55
C LEU A 144 15.28 9.25 20.63
N LYS A 145 15.12 8.34 21.61
CA LYS A 145 13.92 7.48 21.74
C LYS A 145 12.62 8.28 21.74
N ASP A 146 12.61 9.46 22.36
CA ASP A 146 11.41 10.28 22.51
C ASP A 146 11.02 11.04 21.24
N GLU A 147 11.94 11.13 20.26
CA GLU A 147 11.71 11.79 18.97
C GLU A 147 11.43 10.79 17.83
N VAL A 148 11.78 9.52 18.05
CA VAL A 148 11.47 8.43 17.13
C VAL A 148 10.01 8.06 17.26
N PHE A 149 9.29 8.07 16.14
CA PHE A 149 7.94 7.55 16.05
C PHE A 149 7.91 6.27 15.24
N GLU A 150 7.06 5.34 15.66
CA GLU A 150 7.00 4.02 15.06
C GLU A 150 5.79 3.88 14.14
N LEU A 151 6.00 3.18 13.04
CA LEU A 151 4.95 2.69 12.15
C LEU A 151 4.82 1.18 12.37
N ILE A 152 3.89 0.80 13.25
CA ILE A 152 3.71 -0.55 13.76
C ILE A 152 2.62 -1.25 12.95
N PRO A 153 2.86 -2.44 12.40
CA PRO A 153 1.82 -3.22 11.75
C PRO A 153 0.80 -3.69 12.78
N ASP A 154 -0.46 -3.33 12.55
CA ASP A 154 -1.59 -3.84 13.30
C ASP A 154 -2.37 -4.84 12.41
N GLY A 155 -2.21 -6.12 12.74
CA GLY A 155 -2.72 -7.22 11.93
C GLY A 155 -2.16 -7.25 10.49
N ARG A 156 -3.00 -7.65 9.54
CA ARG A 156 -2.56 -7.89 8.13
C ARG A 156 -2.68 -6.68 7.23
N SER A 157 -3.37 -5.63 7.65
CA SER A 157 -3.86 -4.59 6.73
C SER A 157 -3.81 -3.19 7.29
N VAL A 158 -3.40 -3.02 8.54
CA VAL A 158 -3.31 -1.73 9.19
C VAL A 158 -1.87 -1.49 9.62
N TYR A 159 -1.45 -0.23 9.56
CA TYR A 159 -0.28 0.25 10.28
C TYR A 159 -0.72 1.41 11.17
N LEU A 160 -0.23 1.47 12.39
CA LEU A 160 -0.48 2.53 13.35
C LEU A 160 0.78 3.38 13.47
N MET A 161 0.60 4.69 13.41
CA MET A 161 1.64 5.70 13.55
C MET A 161 1.29 6.63 14.69
N SER A 162 2.09 6.68 15.75
CA SER A 162 1.93 7.69 16.79
C SER A 162 2.50 9.02 16.29
N ILE A 163 1.74 10.11 16.41
CA ILE A 163 2.22 11.46 16.07
C ILE A 163 3.21 11.89 17.16
N PRO A 164 4.47 12.20 16.82
CA PRO A 164 5.41 12.70 17.83
C PRO A 164 4.94 14.07 18.32
N ALA A 165 5.09 14.34 19.61
CA ALA A 165 4.67 15.62 20.20
C ALA A 165 5.40 16.81 19.56
N SER A 166 6.62 16.60 19.10
CA SER A 166 7.38 17.58 18.31
C SER A 166 6.68 17.92 17.00
N ALA A 167 5.96 16.98 16.36
CA ALA A 167 5.22 17.21 15.12
C ALA A 167 3.89 17.93 15.32
N ASN A 168 3.24 17.71 16.45
CA ASN A 168 2.03 18.43 16.81
C ASN A 168 1.82 18.34 18.32
N ALA A 169 2.14 19.40 19.06
CA ALA A 169 2.01 19.40 20.51
C ALA A 169 0.55 19.13 20.97
N SER A 170 -0.44 19.59 20.20
CA SER A 170 -1.86 19.39 20.51
C SER A 170 -2.39 17.99 20.18
N GLN A 171 -1.67 17.25 19.34
CA GLN A 171 -2.02 15.90 18.88
C GLN A 171 -0.95 14.87 19.20
N GLY A 172 0.04 15.22 20.03
CA GLY A 172 1.13 14.34 20.43
C GLY A 172 0.59 13.06 21.06
N GLY A 173 1.09 11.91 20.60
CA GLY A 173 0.64 10.60 21.03
C GLY A 173 -0.69 10.13 20.42
N ARG A 174 -1.41 10.98 19.65
CA ARG A 174 -2.54 10.49 18.85
C ARG A 174 -2.05 9.52 17.79
N GLN A 175 -2.89 8.54 17.47
CA GLN A 175 -2.56 7.54 16.47
C GLN A 175 -3.22 7.88 15.14
N VAL A 176 -2.43 7.75 14.07
CA VAL A 176 -2.90 7.73 12.71
C VAL A 176 -2.87 6.31 12.18
N LYS A 177 -4.00 5.90 11.62
CA LYS A 177 -4.21 4.60 11.02
C LYS A 177 -3.99 4.66 9.52
N TRP A 178 -3.07 3.83 9.04
CA TRP A 178 -2.78 3.57 7.63
C TRP A 178 -3.39 2.23 7.24
N GLU A 179 -4.56 2.25 6.63
CA GLU A 179 -5.32 1.05 6.31
C GLU A 179 -5.24 0.71 4.82
N ARG A 180 -4.85 -0.52 4.50
CA ARG A 180 -4.79 -1.02 3.12
C ARG A 180 -6.19 -1.17 2.56
N THR A 181 -6.46 -0.51 1.43
CA THR A 181 -7.75 -0.61 0.75
C THR A 181 -7.76 -1.80 -0.21
N LYS A 182 -8.34 -2.93 0.22
CA LYS A 182 -8.35 -4.17 -0.58
C LYS A 182 -9.47 -4.22 -1.61
N SER A 183 -10.66 -3.78 -1.24
CA SER A 183 -11.85 -3.74 -2.11
C SER A 183 -12.28 -2.28 -2.32
N ALA A 184 -13.10 -2.05 -3.35
CA ALA A 184 -13.70 -0.74 -3.61
C ALA A 184 -14.62 -0.28 -2.45
N GLU A 185 -15.26 -1.24 -1.76
CA GLU A 185 -16.16 -1.02 -0.62
C GLU A 185 -15.43 -0.54 0.64
N HIS A 186 -14.22 -1.06 0.88
CA HIS A 186 -13.34 -0.64 1.98
C HIS A 186 -12.31 0.42 1.52
N GLY A 187 -12.50 0.94 0.31
CA GLY A 187 -11.50 1.76 -0.38
C GLY A 187 -11.78 3.24 -0.39
N VAL A 188 -10.89 3.95 -1.06
CA VAL A 188 -11.04 5.35 -1.46
C VAL A 188 -12.19 5.39 -2.48
N ARG A 189 -13.44 5.53 -2.00
CA ARG A 189 -14.72 5.55 -2.75
C ARG A 189 -14.61 5.06 -4.20
N GLY A 190 -14.53 3.73 -4.39
CA GLY A 190 -14.43 3.11 -5.72
C GLY A 190 -13.05 2.56 -6.09
N LEU A 191 -12.01 2.81 -5.29
CA LEU A 191 -10.63 2.39 -5.58
C LEU A 191 -10.13 1.39 -4.54
N GLY A 192 -10.24 0.11 -4.89
CA GLY A 192 -9.60 -1.00 -4.17
C GLY A 192 -8.15 -1.19 -4.60
N LYS A 193 -7.63 -2.41 -4.43
CA LYS A 193 -6.33 -2.77 -4.98
C LYS A 193 -6.43 -2.90 -6.50
N TYR A 194 -5.53 -2.26 -7.26
CA TYR A 194 -5.47 -2.42 -8.71
C TYR A 194 -5.19 -3.89 -9.10
N PRO A 195 -5.94 -4.48 -10.06
CA PRO A 195 -5.83 -5.90 -10.42
C PRO A 195 -4.42 -6.33 -10.87
N CYS A 196 -3.71 -5.46 -11.58
CA CYS A 196 -2.37 -5.73 -12.13
C CYS A 196 -1.22 -5.40 -11.16
N CYS A 197 -1.51 -4.89 -9.96
CA CYS A 197 -0.48 -4.55 -8.98
C CYS A 197 0.02 -5.80 -8.22
N SER A 198 1.33 -5.83 -7.95
CA SER A 198 1.97 -6.85 -7.10
C SER A 198 1.17 -7.13 -5.82
N LYS A 199 1.22 -8.36 -5.31
CA LYS A 199 0.57 -8.79 -4.05
C LYS A 199 0.98 -7.94 -2.83
N THR A 200 2.04 -7.15 -2.93
CA THR A 200 2.56 -6.30 -1.85
C THR A 200 2.23 -4.83 -2.00
N MET A 201 1.71 -4.41 -3.16
CA MET A 201 1.41 -3.01 -3.48
C MET A 201 -0.07 -2.74 -3.21
N TYR A 202 -0.34 -1.83 -2.27
CA TYR A 202 -1.68 -1.45 -1.84
C TYR A 202 -1.81 0.06 -1.81
N ASN A 203 -3.02 0.55 -2.06
CA ASN A 203 -3.40 1.90 -1.68
C ASN A 203 -3.68 1.92 -0.17
N TYR A 204 -3.57 3.09 0.45
CA TYR A 204 -3.80 3.29 1.87
C TYR A 204 -4.79 4.42 2.10
N LEU A 205 -5.74 4.20 3.01
CA LEU A 205 -6.55 5.23 3.63
C LEU A 205 -5.87 5.68 4.92
N ILE A 206 -5.74 6.98 5.12
CA ILE A 206 -5.08 7.59 6.29
C ILE A 206 -6.13 8.28 7.13
N THR A 207 -6.30 7.81 8.37
CA THR A 207 -7.35 8.29 9.29
C THR A 207 -6.77 8.63 10.65
N ASP A 208 -7.22 9.73 11.26
CA ASP A 208 -7.00 10.00 12.69
C ASP A 208 -7.88 9.04 13.48
N GLN A 209 -7.28 8.22 14.34
CA GLN A 209 -7.99 7.18 15.09
C GLN A 209 -8.95 7.76 16.13
N ALA A 210 -8.69 8.97 16.63
CA ALA A 210 -9.50 9.54 17.72
C ALA A 210 -10.89 9.98 17.26
N ASN A 211 -11.07 10.30 15.98
CA ASN A 211 -12.28 10.93 15.45
C ASN A 211 -12.68 10.40 14.06
N ASP A 212 -12.02 9.35 13.58
CA ASP A 212 -12.18 8.76 12.25
C ASP A 212 -12.08 9.78 11.09
N LYS A 213 -11.44 10.94 11.32
CA LYS A 213 -11.24 11.98 10.29
C LYS A 213 -10.24 11.45 9.27
N VAL A 214 -10.66 11.39 8.01
CA VAL A 214 -9.75 11.09 6.90
C VAL A 214 -8.77 12.25 6.73
N LEU A 215 -7.48 11.97 6.88
CA LEU A 215 -6.38 12.92 6.72
C LEU A 215 -5.82 12.91 5.30
N GLY A 216 -5.87 11.75 4.64
CA GLY A 216 -5.25 11.56 3.35
C GLY A 216 -5.44 10.17 2.77
N VAL A 217 -4.89 9.98 1.58
CA VAL A 217 -4.80 8.69 0.91
C VAL A 217 -3.45 8.55 0.22
N TYR A 218 -2.88 7.35 0.26
CA TYR A 218 -1.77 6.99 -0.61
C TYR A 218 -2.28 6.09 -1.73
N LEU A 219 -2.14 6.52 -2.97
CA LEU A 219 -2.57 5.79 -4.16
C LEU A 219 -1.33 5.28 -4.90
N GLN A 220 -1.18 3.96 -5.01
CA GLN A 220 -0.18 3.36 -5.89
C GLN A 220 -0.58 3.59 -7.34
N HIS A 221 0.41 3.74 -8.22
CA HIS A 221 0.14 3.81 -9.65
C HIS A 221 -0.13 2.39 -10.20
N PRO A 222 -1.19 2.18 -11.02
CA PRO A 222 -1.54 0.86 -11.55
C PRO A 222 -0.44 0.27 -12.44
N LYS A 223 0.25 1.12 -13.21
CA LYS A 223 1.39 0.75 -14.06
C LYS A 223 2.67 1.35 -13.49
N VAL A 224 3.31 0.69 -12.53
CA VAL A 224 4.55 1.21 -11.93
C VAL A 224 5.63 1.30 -13.01
N THR A 225 6.10 2.52 -13.30
CA THR A 225 7.10 2.82 -14.32
C THR A 225 8.19 3.73 -13.75
N PHE A 226 9.21 4.07 -14.55
CA PHE A 226 10.24 5.03 -14.16
C PHE A 226 9.65 6.36 -13.70
N THR A 227 8.60 6.85 -14.36
CA THR A 227 8.01 8.16 -14.09
C THR A 227 6.79 8.10 -13.16
N ARG A 228 6.31 6.91 -12.77
CA ARG A 228 5.05 6.77 -12.02
C ARG A 228 5.14 5.67 -10.97
N ARG A 229 5.20 6.05 -9.69
CA ARG A 229 5.17 5.13 -8.54
C ARG A 229 3.83 5.20 -7.80
N GLY A 230 3.36 6.39 -7.50
CA GLY A 230 2.11 6.63 -6.80
C GLY A 230 1.91 8.11 -6.49
N LYS A 231 0.89 8.44 -5.72
CA LYS A 231 0.65 9.79 -5.19
C LYS A 231 0.09 9.72 -3.78
N LEU A 232 0.56 10.60 -2.90
CA LEU A 232 0.00 10.84 -1.58
C LEU A 232 -0.87 12.09 -1.68
N VAL A 233 -2.16 11.99 -1.38
CA VAL A 233 -3.08 13.13 -1.36
C VAL A 233 -3.45 13.39 0.08
N LEU A 234 -3.14 14.58 0.59
CA LEU A 234 -3.46 14.99 1.96
C LEU A 234 -4.48 16.12 1.91
N ARG A 235 -5.27 16.27 2.97
CA ARG A 235 -6.06 17.50 3.13
C ARG A 235 -5.13 18.69 3.37
N ALA A 236 -5.45 19.83 2.77
CA ALA A 236 -4.64 21.03 2.88
C ALA A 236 -4.63 21.61 4.31
N ASP A 237 -5.70 21.37 5.10
CA ASP A 237 -5.84 21.80 6.51
C ASP A 237 -5.05 20.94 7.51
N VAL A 238 -4.29 19.94 7.06
CA VAL A 238 -3.35 19.21 7.92
C VAL A 238 -2.11 20.08 8.14
N ASP A 239 -1.64 20.15 9.39
CA ASP A 239 -0.45 20.93 9.75
C ASP A 239 0.78 20.46 8.97
N GLN A 240 1.68 21.39 8.61
CA GLN A 240 2.83 21.08 7.75
C GLN A 240 3.73 19.97 8.30
N GLN A 241 4.01 20.02 9.61
CA GLN A 241 4.87 19.03 10.24
C GLN A 241 4.20 17.64 10.30
N MET A 242 2.87 17.62 10.41
CA MET A 242 2.09 16.39 10.28
C MET A 242 2.11 15.88 8.82
N LYS A 243 2.04 16.77 7.82
CA LYS A 243 2.25 16.38 6.41
C LYS A 243 3.63 15.77 6.20
N ASP A 244 4.68 16.31 6.83
CA ASP A 244 6.04 15.75 6.75
C ASP A 244 6.11 14.33 7.36
N CYS A 245 5.50 14.11 8.54
CA CYS A 245 5.36 12.76 9.13
C CYS A 245 4.64 11.80 8.18
N LEU A 246 3.51 12.23 7.61
CA LEU A 246 2.70 11.41 6.72
C LEU A 246 3.45 11.11 5.41
N LEU A 247 4.19 12.06 4.87
CA LEU A 247 5.03 11.88 3.69
C LEU A 247 6.12 10.84 3.95
N LEU A 248 6.85 10.97 5.06
CA LEU A 248 7.91 10.03 5.44
C LEU A 248 7.36 8.61 5.64
N ALA A 249 6.20 8.48 6.31
CA ALA A 249 5.52 7.19 6.49
C ALA A 249 5.05 6.58 5.16
N GLY A 250 4.46 7.39 4.28
CA GLY A 250 4.03 6.96 2.95
C GLY A 250 5.17 6.43 2.10
N LEU A 251 6.30 7.16 2.05
CA LEU A 251 7.51 6.74 1.34
C LEU A 251 8.11 5.47 1.93
N THR A 252 8.11 5.35 3.26
CA THR A 252 8.56 4.14 3.98
C THR A 252 7.73 2.91 3.60
N LEU A 253 6.41 3.02 3.62
CA LEU A 253 5.51 1.92 3.24
C LEU A 253 5.67 1.54 1.77
N ALA A 254 5.77 2.53 0.88
CA ALA A 254 5.99 2.30 -0.55
C ALA A 254 7.32 1.58 -0.79
N GLU A 255 8.37 1.92 -0.06
CA GLU A 255 9.68 1.28 -0.18
C GLU A 255 9.72 -0.13 0.40
N LYS A 256 9.08 -0.34 1.55
CA LYS A 256 8.90 -1.66 2.14
C LYS A 256 8.12 -2.60 1.20
N ALA A 257 7.06 -2.10 0.56
CA ALA A 257 6.29 -2.83 -0.44
C ALA A 257 7.11 -3.20 -1.69
N ARG A 258 7.93 -2.26 -2.19
CA ARG A 258 8.83 -2.47 -3.35
C ARG A 258 9.88 -3.53 -3.07
N ARG A 259 10.58 -3.43 -1.93
CA ARG A 259 11.61 -4.41 -1.53
C ARG A 259 11.02 -5.81 -1.38
N ARG A 260 9.82 -5.92 -0.80
CA ARG A 260 9.12 -7.20 -0.70
C ARG A 260 8.71 -7.76 -2.06
N ALA A 261 8.28 -6.92 -3.01
CA ALA A 261 7.99 -7.34 -4.38
C ALA A 261 9.24 -7.90 -5.08
N ALA A 262 10.39 -7.22 -4.93
CA ALA A 262 11.67 -7.67 -5.50
C ALA A 262 12.13 -9.02 -4.91
N GLN A 263 11.97 -9.22 -3.60
CA GLN A 263 12.27 -10.50 -2.94
C GLN A 263 11.40 -11.64 -3.46
N ILE A 264 10.10 -11.40 -3.64
CA ILE A 264 9.17 -12.40 -4.20
C ILE A 264 9.55 -12.75 -5.64
N ALA A 265 9.89 -11.75 -6.46
CA ALA A 265 10.32 -11.97 -7.84
C ALA A 265 11.63 -12.79 -7.93
N ALA A 266 12.62 -12.45 -7.10
CA ALA A 266 13.89 -13.20 -7.03
C ALA A 266 13.69 -14.65 -6.55
N GLY A 267 12.81 -14.87 -5.57
CA GLY A 267 12.44 -16.21 -5.12
C GLY A 267 11.70 -17.04 -6.18
N ALA A 268 10.83 -16.40 -6.96
CA ALA A 268 10.14 -17.05 -8.07
C ALA A 268 11.12 -17.51 -9.17
N THR A 269 12.13 -16.68 -9.51
CA THR A 269 13.16 -17.04 -10.50
C THR A 269 14.06 -18.19 -10.04
N ALA A 270 14.37 -18.27 -8.75
CA ALA A 270 15.14 -19.38 -8.18
C ALA A 270 14.35 -20.70 -8.20
N GLY A 271 13.05 -20.66 -7.89
CA GLY A 271 12.16 -21.82 -7.95
C GLY A 271 11.96 -22.36 -9.37
N SER A 272 11.88 -21.48 -10.38
CA SER A 272 11.79 -21.89 -11.79
C SER A 272 13.07 -22.53 -12.33
N GLN A 273 14.25 -22.13 -11.84
CA GLN A 273 15.51 -22.79 -12.20
C GLN A 273 15.66 -24.15 -11.50
N ALA A 274 15.23 -24.29 -10.25
CA ALA A 274 15.26 -25.58 -9.55
C ALA A 274 14.32 -26.63 -10.18
N GLY A 275 13.18 -26.22 -10.72
CA GLY A 275 12.26 -27.11 -11.46
C GLY A 275 12.80 -27.58 -12.81
N ALA A 276 13.70 -26.82 -13.46
CA ALA A 276 14.31 -27.21 -14.73
C ALA A 276 15.45 -28.24 -14.57
N PHE A 277 16.05 -28.34 -13.38
CA PHE A 277 17.07 -29.35 -13.08
C PHE A 277 16.52 -30.62 -12.40
N ALA A 278 15.27 -30.61 -11.94
CA ALA A 278 14.64 -31.76 -11.29
C ALA A 278 14.05 -32.81 -12.26
N GLY A 279 14.18 -32.60 -13.59
CA GLY A 279 13.64 -33.48 -14.63
C GLY A 279 14.68 -34.24 -15.46
N VAL A 280 15.95 -34.24 -15.04
CA VAL A 280 17.02 -34.97 -15.73
C VAL A 280 17.77 -35.85 -14.72
N TYR A 281 17.14 -36.94 -14.29
CA TYR A 281 17.80 -38.16 -13.82
C TYR A 281 16.88 -39.36 -14.04
#